data_AF-Y0KHU3-F1
#
_entry.id   AF-Y0KHU3-F1
#
_cell.length_a   1.000
_cell.length_b   1.000
_cell.length_c   1.000
_cell.angle_alpha   90.00
_cell.angle_beta   90.00
_cell.angle_gamma   90.00
#
_symmetry.space_group_name_H-M   'P 1'
#
loop_
_entity.id
_entity.type
_entity.pdbx_description
1 polymer ?
#
loop_
_entity_poly.entity_id
_entity_poly.type
_entity_poly.pdbx_seq_one_letter_code
_entity_poly.pdbx_strand_id
1 'polypeptide(L)'
;MKHPFTFDSPSLVFIMLISYSALIGAEPADAETPALSFIQLVGKEDADCAMKDGQMMLLASSSQDYTIEVWVDRWFMEVQTADHTKHVLSIDTPTSLLGCSNTLSGKQRWTIHSAKVLP
;
A
#
# COMPACT_ATOMS: atom_id res chain seq x y z
N MET A 1 -24.48 -56.16 -31.27
CA MET A 1 -24.51 -56.03 -32.75
C MET A 1 -23.29 -55.24 -33.20
N LYS A 2 -22.56 -55.80 -34.18
CA LYS A 2 -21.55 -55.17 -35.07
C LYS A 2 -20.23 -54.65 -34.46
N HIS A 3 -19.23 -55.53 -34.49
CA HIS A 3 -17.81 -55.27 -34.80
C HIS A 3 -17.64 -54.50 -36.12
N PRO A 4 -16.41 -54.26 -36.61
CA PRO A 4 -15.19 -53.69 -36.01
C PRO A 4 -14.61 -52.59 -36.94
N PHE A 5 -13.55 -51.88 -36.55
CA PHE A 5 -12.57 -51.40 -37.55
C PHE A 5 -11.17 -51.39 -36.94
N THR A 6 -10.42 -52.40 -37.33
CA THR A 6 -8.96 -52.48 -37.33
C THR A 6 -8.42 -51.72 -38.55
N PHE A 7 -7.33 -50.97 -38.40
CA PHE A 7 -6.49 -50.59 -39.54
C PHE A 7 -5.00 -50.69 -39.17
N ASP A 8 -4.28 -51.35 -40.06
CA ASP A 8 -2.87 -51.75 -40.06
C ASP A 8 -1.88 -50.56 -40.13
N SER A 9 -0.79 -50.66 -39.33
CA SER A 9 0.66 -50.68 -39.70
C SER A 9 1.20 -49.92 -40.94
N PRO A 10 2.53 -49.70 -41.07
CA PRO A 10 3.54 -49.09 -40.19
C PRO A 10 4.42 -48.05 -40.98
N SER A 11 5.53 -47.60 -40.37
CA SER A 11 6.74 -47.03 -41.01
C SER A 11 6.85 -45.52 -41.31
N LEU A 12 7.62 -44.87 -40.43
CA LEU A 12 8.80 -44.03 -40.73
C LEU A 12 8.67 -42.89 -41.77
N VAL A 13 8.44 -41.68 -41.27
CA VAL A 13 8.96 -40.42 -41.83
C VAL A 13 9.32 -39.52 -40.63
N PHE A 14 10.55 -39.57 -40.11
CA PHE A 14 11.69 -38.66 -40.39
C PHE A 14 11.33 -37.15 -40.40
N ILE A 15 11.98 -36.40 -39.48
CA ILE A 15 12.34 -34.97 -39.58
C ILE A 15 11.18 -34.01 -39.20
N MET A 16 11.27 -33.02 -38.32
CA MET A 16 12.36 -32.14 -37.90
C MET A 16 12.04 -31.57 -36.51
N LEU A 17 13.06 -31.45 -35.66
CA LEU A 17 13.06 -30.66 -34.43
C LEU A 17 12.83 -29.18 -34.76
N ILE A 18 11.76 -28.59 -34.24
CA ILE A 18 11.68 -27.14 -34.06
C ILE A 18 11.30 -26.88 -32.59
N SER A 19 12.32 -26.91 -31.74
CA SER A 19 12.26 -26.41 -30.38
C SER A 19 12.19 -24.89 -30.44
N TYR A 20 10.99 -24.31 -30.50
CA TYR A 20 10.81 -22.86 -30.31
C TYR A 20 10.90 -22.58 -28.81
N SER A 21 12.13 -22.46 -28.30
CA SER A 21 12.37 -21.93 -26.96
C SER A 21 12.02 -20.44 -26.96
N ALA A 22 10.80 -20.11 -26.55
CA ALA A 22 10.41 -18.75 -26.23
C ALA A 22 11.29 -18.26 -25.06
N LEU A 23 12.27 -17.42 -25.37
CA LEU A 23 12.99 -16.62 -24.38
C LEU A 23 11.99 -15.60 -23.83
N ILE A 24 11.29 -15.97 -22.76
CA ILE A 24 10.56 -15.04 -21.91
C ILE A 24 11.63 -14.21 -21.20
N GLY A 25 11.80 -12.96 -21.65
CA GLY A 25 12.56 -11.97 -20.90
C GLY A 25 11.87 -11.78 -19.55
N ALA A 26 12.51 -12.25 -18.48
CA ALA A 26 12.14 -11.85 -17.14
C ALA A 26 12.55 -10.38 -17.00
N GLU A 27 11.61 -9.48 -17.23
CA GLU A 27 11.75 -8.10 -16.82
C GLU A 27 11.97 -8.12 -15.30
N PRO A 28 13.01 -7.47 -14.76
CA PRO A 28 13.13 -7.33 -13.32
C PRO A 28 11.90 -6.52 -12.89
N ALA A 29 10.98 -7.19 -12.18
CA ALA A 29 9.97 -6.50 -11.42
C ALA A 29 10.72 -5.65 -10.40
N ASP A 30 10.84 -4.36 -10.68
CA ASP A 30 11.18 -3.38 -9.66
C ASP A 30 10.15 -3.61 -8.55
N ALA A 31 10.60 -4.12 -7.42
CA ALA A 31 9.73 -4.39 -6.30
C ALA A 31 9.29 -3.03 -5.77
N GLU A 32 8.19 -2.50 -6.31
CA GLU A 32 7.56 -1.26 -5.86
C GLU A 32 7.35 -1.41 -4.35
N THR A 33 8.19 -0.73 -3.58
CA THR A 33 8.10 -0.79 -2.13
C THR A 33 6.83 -0.03 -1.75
N PRO A 34 5.80 -0.68 -1.19
CA PRO A 34 4.53 -0.03 -0.96
C PRO A 34 4.72 1.01 0.14
N ALA A 35 4.72 2.30 -0.21
CA ALA A 35 4.95 3.41 0.73
C ALA A 35 4.07 3.33 1.99
N LEU A 36 2.84 2.83 1.83
CA LEU A 36 1.89 2.60 2.93
C LEU A 36 2.42 1.65 4.01
N SER A 37 3.28 0.69 3.68
CA SER A 37 3.85 -0.25 4.65
C SER A 37 4.71 0.41 5.73
N PHE A 38 5.20 1.63 5.48
CA PHE A 38 5.99 2.39 6.43
C PHE A 38 5.16 3.35 7.27
N ILE A 39 3.90 3.62 6.91
CA ILE A 39 3.11 4.70 7.49
C ILE A 39 2.09 4.16 8.48
N GLN A 40 2.02 4.81 9.64
CA GLN A 40 1.08 4.48 10.70
C GLN A 40 0.48 5.74 11.34
N LEU A 41 -0.77 5.64 11.75
CA LEU A 41 -1.42 6.61 12.62
C LEU A 41 -1.27 6.14 14.06
N VAL A 42 -0.73 7.00 14.93
CA VAL A 42 -0.41 6.66 16.32
C VAL A 42 -1.07 7.67 17.25
N GLY A 43 -1.78 7.18 18.25
CA GLY A 43 -2.23 8.01 19.37
C GLY A 43 -1.17 8.04 20.47
N LYS A 44 -0.87 9.23 20.99
CA LYS A 44 -0.03 9.42 22.18
C LYS A 44 -0.75 10.22 23.24
N GLU A 45 -0.41 9.93 24.49
CA GLU A 45 -0.81 10.77 25.62
C GLU A 45 -0.22 12.17 25.45
N ASP A 46 -1.07 13.16 25.67
CA ASP A 46 -0.75 14.57 25.59
C ASP A 46 -1.67 15.30 26.58
N ALA A 47 -1.12 16.20 27.39
CA ALA A 47 -1.87 16.84 28.47
C ALA A 47 -3.07 17.65 27.95
N ASP A 48 -2.89 18.34 26.82
CA ASP A 48 -3.94 19.18 26.24
C ASP A 48 -5.05 18.33 25.63
N CYS A 49 -4.71 17.22 25.00
CA CYS A 49 -5.70 16.29 24.48
C CYS A 49 -6.40 15.49 25.59
N ALA A 50 -5.68 15.12 26.66
CA ALA A 50 -6.24 14.39 27.79
C ALA A 50 -7.34 15.19 28.52
N MET A 51 -7.21 16.51 28.63
CA MET A 51 -8.28 17.39 29.16
C MET A 51 -9.59 17.32 28.37
N LYS A 52 -9.56 16.78 27.15
CA LYS A 52 -10.71 16.65 26.25
C LYS A 52 -11.08 15.19 26.05
N ASP A 53 -10.65 14.28 26.92
CA ASP A 53 -10.82 12.83 26.78
C ASP A 53 -10.29 12.29 25.44
N GLY A 54 -9.16 12.83 24.98
CA GLY A 54 -8.55 12.50 23.70
C GLY A 54 -7.05 12.21 23.81
N GLN A 55 -6.47 11.82 22.67
CA GLN A 55 -5.04 11.58 22.49
C GLN A 55 -4.53 12.48 21.37
N MET A 56 -3.26 12.87 21.43
CA MET A 56 -2.60 13.50 20.28
C MET A 56 -2.42 12.44 19.20
N MET A 57 -2.98 12.66 18.02
CA MET A 57 -2.77 11.80 16.87
C MET A 57 -1.58 12.27 16.06
N LEU A 58 -0.74 11.31 15.69
CA LEU A 58 0.45 11.51 14.89
C LEU A 58 0.38 10.63 13.64
N LEU A 59 0.90 11.17 12.55
CA LEU A 59 1.33 10.40 11.41
C LEU A 59 2.80 10.06 11.59
N ALA A 60 3.19 8.79 11.49
CA ALA A 60 4.57 8.35 11.68
C ALA A 60 5.03 7.44 10.54
N SER A 61 6.29 7.59 10.14
CA SER A 61 7.01 6.72 9.21
C SER A 61 8.00 5.86 9.98
N SER A 62 8.05 4.56 9.66
CA SER A 62 9.07 3.63 10.12
C SER A 62 10.25 3.49 9.14
N SER A 63 10.18 4.13 7.97
CA SER A 63 11.26 4.08 6.99
C SER A 63 12.49 4.83 7.47
N GLN A 64 13.66 4.21 7.28
CA GLN A 64 14.97 4.83 7.54
C GLN A 64 15.68 5.25 6.25
N ASP A 65 15.08 4.94 5.09
CA ASP A 65 15.71 5.09 3.79
C ASP A 65 14.96 6.07 2.88
N TYR A 66 13.65 6.22 3.11
CA TYR A 66 12.76 6.93 2.19
C TYR A 66 12.15 8.16 2.82
N THR A 67 12.09 9.24 2.04
CA THR A 67 11.17 10.34 2.31
C THR A 67 9.82 9.99 1.71
N ILE A 68 8.74 10.13 2.48
CA ILE A 68 7.40 9.69 2.07
C ILE A 68 6.45 10.89 2.11
N GLU A 69 5.81 11.16 0.97
CA GLU A 69 4.65 12.06 0.91
C GLU A 69 3.40 11.25 1.28
N VAL A 70 2.63 11.76 2.23
CA VAL A 70 1.39 11.14 2.69
C VAL A 70 0.26 12.16 2.63
N TRP A 71 -0.84 11.78 2.01
CA TRP A 71 -2.08 12.51 2.06
C TRP A 71 -2.99 11.89 3.10
N VAL A 72 -3.57 12.72 3.96
CA VAL A 72 -4.40 12.30 5.09
C VAL A 72 -5.77 12.97 5.00
N ASP A 73 -6.80 12.17 5.23
CA ASP A 73 -8.19 12.57 5.37
C ASP A 73 -8.53 12.78 6.83
N ARG A 74 -9.16 13.91 7.16
CA ARG A 74 -9.71 14.15 8.49
C ARG A 74 -11.20 13.82 8.52
N TRP A 75 -11.64 13.27 9.62
CA TRP A 75 -13.04 13.00 9.93
C TRP A 75 -13.40 13.73 11.22
N PHE A 76 -14.53 14.42 11.21
CA PHE A 76 -15.09 15.09 12.38
C PHE A 76 -16.52 14.62 12.59
N MET A 77 -16.83 14.13 13.78
CA MET A 77 -18.17 13.59 14.11
C MET A 77 -18.66 12.56 13.07
N GLU A 78 -17.76 11.65 12.66
CA GLU A 78 -17.98 10.62 11.63
C GLU A 78 -18.27 11.12 10.21
N VAL A 79 -18.04 12.40 9.93
CA VAL A 79 -18.12 12.97 8.58
C VAL A 79 -16.71 13.32 8.10
N GLN A 80 -16.34 12.81 6.92
CA GLN A 80 -15.08 13.17 6.27
C GLN A 80 -15.11 14.65 5.87
N THR A 81 -14.08 15.39 6.23
CA THR A 81 -13.93 16.78 5.82
C THR A 81 -13.41 16.84 4.38
N ALA A 82 -13.70 17.93 3.67
CA ALA A 82 -13.37 18.02 2.24
C ALA A 82 -11.86 18.19 1.95
N ASP A 83 -11.07 18.49 2.97
CA ASP A 83 -9.64 18.74 2.89
C ASP A 83 -8.82 17.45 3.01
N HIS A 84 -8.01 17.19 1.99
CA HIS A 84 -6.87 16.29 2.08
C HIS A 84 -5.64 17.10 2.52
N THR A 85 -5.02 16.71 3.62
CA THR A 85 -3.80 17.39 4.10
C THR A 85 -2.57 16.60 3.69
N LYS A 86 -1.59 17.28 3.09
CA LYS A 86 -0.31 16.70 2.70
C LYS A 86 0.70 16.79 3.85
N HIS A 87 1.37 15.70 4.11
CA HIS A 87 2.51 15.59 5.03
C HIS A 87 3.71 15.00 4.28
N VAL A 88 4.91 15.44 4.64
CA VAL A 88 6.16 14.85 4.16
C VAL A 88 6.92 14.36 5.37
N LEU A 89 7.21 13.06 5.41
CA LEU A 89 7.94 12.41 6.48
C LEU A 89 9.31 12.01 5.95
N SER A 90 10.36 12.59 6.52
CA SER A 90 11.75 12.29 6.18
C SER A 90 12.43 11.51 7.30
N ILE A 91 13.66 11.08 7.07
CA ILE A 91 14.50 10.42 8.08
C ILE A 91 14.70 11.33 9.30
N ASP A 92 14.92 12.63 9.05
CA ASP A 92 15.12 13.63 10.11
C ASP A 92 13.82 14.03 10.80
N THR A 93 12.68 13.89 10.12
CA THR A 93 11.35 14.25 10.64
C THR A 93 10.35 13.14 10.34
N PRO A 94 10.46 11.99 11.04
CA PRO A 94 9.67 10.81 10.74
C PRO A 94 8.22 10.90 11.24
N THR A 95 7.85 11.99 11.92
CA THR A 95 6.52 12.16 12.50
C THR A 95 5.93 13.54 12.23
N SER A 96 4.63 13.61 11.99
CA SER A 96 3.85 14.84 11.94
C SER A 96 2.67 14.78 12.92
N LEU A 97 2.42 15.87 13.63
CA LEU A 97 1.23 16.01 14.48
C LEU A 97 -0.01 16.29 13.62
N LEU A 98 -1.15 15.68 13.97
CA LEU A 98 -2.43 15.87 13.29
C LEU A 98 -3.45 16.61 14.16
N GLY A 99 -3.37 16.43 15.49
CA GLY A 99 -4.24 17.08 16.48
C GLY A 99 -4.86 16.08 17.46
N CYS A 100 -5.74 16.56 18.33
CA CYS A 100 -6.39 15.71 19.32
C CYS A 100 -7.52 14.86 18.71
N SER A 101 -7.60 13.58 19.06
CA SER A 101 -8.70 12.67 18.68
C SER A 101 -10.06 13.09 19.26
N ASN A 102 -10.06 13.95 20.26
CA ASN A 102 -11.26 14.58 20.77
C ASN A 102 -11.03 16.06 21.04
N THR A 103 -12.06 16.87 20.76
CA THR A 103 -12.06 18.32 20.98
C THR A 103 -13.29 18.73 21.75
N LEU A 104 -13.34 19.97 22.22
CA LEU A 104 -14.53 20.52 22.88
C LEU A 104 -15.78 20.49 21.98
N SER A 105 -15.57 20.50 20.66
CA SER A 105 -16.65 20.49 19.67
C SER A 105 -17.03 19.10 19.17
N GLY A 106 -16.23 18.07 19.46
CA GLY A 106 -16.51 16.70 19.01
C GLY A 106 -15.28 15.84 18.71
N LYS A 107 -15.56 14.57 18.39
CA LYS A 107 -14.58 13.53 18.07
C LYS A 107 -13.96 13.75 16.68
N GLN A 108 -12.68 13.43 16.57
CA GLN A 108 -11.91 13.50 15.35
C GLN A 108 -11.11 12.21 15.13
N ARG A 109 -10.98 11.80 13.87
CA ARG A 109 -10.08 10.72 13.46
C ARG A 109 -9.48 11.03 12.10
N TRP A 110 -8.43 10.29 11.76
CA TRP A 110 -7.74 10.44 10.48
C TRP A 110 -7.68 9.10 9.77
N THR A 111 -7.64 9.15 8.44
CA THR A 111 -7.38 7.99 7.58
C THR A 111 -6.33 8.36 6.56
N ILE A 112 -5.48 7.40 6.17
CA ILE A 112 -4.48 7.63 5.13
C ILE A 112 -5.21 7.58 3.78
N HIS A 113 -5.14 8.67 3.01
CA HIS A 113 -5.70 8.76 1.66
C HIS A 113 -4.76 8.08 0.66
N SER A 114 -3.49 8.48 0.66
CA SER A 114 -2.45 7.91 -0.19
C SER A 114 -1.08 8.14 0.42
N ALA A 115 -0.10 7.33 0.01
CA ALA A 115 1.30 7.53 0.33
C ALA A 115 2.16 7.19 -0.88
N LYS A 116 3.26 7.93 -1.08
CA LYS A 116 4.26 7.62 -2.11
C LYS A 116 5.66 7.96 -1.59
N VAL A 117 6.63 7.13 -1.98
CA VAL A 117 8.04 7.45 -1.79
C VAL A 117 8.39 8.60 -2.74
N LEU A 118 9.10 9.61 -2.23
CA LEU A 118 9.65 10.69 -3.03
C LEU A 118 11.03 10.29 -3.58
N PRO A 119 11.37 10.75 -4.78
CA PRO A 119 12.65 10.45 -5.43
C PRO A 119 13.84 11.14 -4.75
#